data_AF-A0A820CT86-F1
#
_entry.id   AF-A0A820CT86-F1
#
_cell.length_a   1.000
_cell.length_b   1.000
_cell.length_c   1.000
_cell.angle_alpha   90.00
_cell.angle_beta   90.00
_cell.angle_gamma   90.00
#
_symmetry.space_group_name_H-M   'P 1'
#
loop_
_entity.id
_entity.type
_entity.pdbx_description
1 polymer ?
#
loop_
_entity_poly.entity_id
_entity_poly.type
_entity_poly.pdbx_seq_one_letter_code
_entity_poly.pdbx_strand_id
1 'polypeptide(L)'
;MKGNFVMEGADVHVHFKHCWWRILLILCAIGAFITTCVFNGLASSGPNGIFNQRTGSVSDQNLTEFTPAGWTFAIWGVIYFWQAAWLLYALSRIPRKSNTGYLYISPDTLHFIIFILYILNMGLNIGWLIIWDRGYFGRSLLVIFLMFLTIIIPMITTHILLQHNRPLYINSNRNADIWLVRAFVHNGFAIYGTWLYLAMLLNLTIWISQIYNRDAQSITNASTAALSLVLVGIIVYFISENFIFYSSMAYTYTPWFV
;
A
#
# COMPACT_ATOMS: atom_id res chain seq x y z
N MET A 1 42.36 42.81 20.54
CA MET A 1 42.31 43.16 19.10
C MET A 1 40.92 42.83 18.59
N LYS A 2 40.20 43.83 18.08
CA LYS A 2 38.84 43.71 17.56
C LYS A 2 38.88 42.89 16.26
N GLY A 3 38.26 41.72 16.26
CA GLY A 3 37.96 40.98 15.04
C GLY A 3 36.75 41.61 14.38
N ASN A 4 36.95 42.17 13.18
CA ASN A 4 35.88 42.77 12.40
C ASN A 4 34.83 41.71 12.03
N PHE A 5 33.59 41.94 12.45
CA PHE A 5 32.43 41.30 11.81
C PHE A 5 32.22 41.99 10.46
N VAL A 6 32.64 41.34 9.39
CA VAL A 6 32.16 41.67 8.04
C VAL A 6 31.01 40.70 7.76
N MET A 7 29.79 41.20 7.91
CA MET A 7 28.58 40.55 7.39
C MET A 7 28.56 40.82 5.89
N GLU A 8 29.27 40.00 5.11
CA GLU A 8 29.16 40.01 3.65
C GLU A 8 28.14 38.96 3.26
N GLY A 9 27.05 39.41 2.64
CA GLY A 9 25.98 38.57 2.12
C GLY A 9 26.50 37.66 1.03
N ALA A 10 27.00 36.48 1.41
CA ALA A 10 27.17 35.37 0.50
C ALA A 10 25.85 34.61 0.47
N ASP A 11 25.13 34.68 -0.65
CA ASP A 11 24.20 33.63 -1.04
C ASP A 11 25.01 32.33 -1.13
N VAL A 12 25.12 31.61 -0.01
CA VAL A 12 25.69 30.26 0.01
C VAL A 12 24.71 29.40 -0.78
N HIS A 13 24.94 29.27 -2.07
CA HIS A 13 24.25 28.30 -2.91
C HIS A 13 24.66 26.90 -2.42
N VAL A 14 23.93 26.38 -1.43
CA VAL A 14 24.11 25.00 -0.95
C VAL A 14 23.77 24.07 -2.11
N HIS A 15 24.81 23.53 -2.75
CA HIS A 15 24.66 22.55 -3.82
C HIS A 15 24.37 21.17 -3.22
N PHE A 16 23.10 20.80 -3.18
CA PHE A 16 22.70 19.43 -2.85
C PHE A 16 23.08 18.46 -3.98
N LYS A 17 23.67 17.32 -3.64
CA LYS A 17 23.99 16.24 -4.58
C LYS A 17 22.85 15.23 -4.68
N HIS A 18 22.58 14.73 -5.88
CA HIS A 18 21.62 13.65 -6.07
C HIS A 18 22.18 12.30 -5.59
N CYS A 19 21.30 11.47 -5.05
CA CYS A 19 21.55 10.11 -4.63
C CYS A 19 20.94 9.15 -5.67
N TRP A 20 21.73 8.78 -6.67
CA TRP A 20 21.25 8.06 -7.87
C TRP A 20 20.56 6.72 -7.57
N TRP A 21 21.04 5.97 -6.59
CA TRP A 21 20.42 4.69 -6.24
C TRP A 21 19.02 4.85 -5.65
N ARG A 22 18.75 5.93 -4.90
CA ARG A 22 17.40 6.24 -4.38
C ARG A 22 16.45 6.60 -5.52
N ILE A 23 16.94 7.37 -6.50
CA ILE A 23 16.17 7.71 -7.71
C ILE A 23 15.85 6.44 -8.50
N LEU A 24 16.85 5.59 -8.73
CA LEU A 24 16.66 4.30 -9.40
C LEU A 24 15.61 3.46 -8.69
N LEU A 25 15.62 3.42 -7.36
CA LEU A 25 14.65 2.67 -6.57
C LEU A 25 13.21 3.18 -6.75
N ILE A 26 13.00 4.51 -6.83
CA ILE A 26 11.70 5.11 -7.15
C ILE A 26 11.25 4.68 -8.55
N LEU A 27 12.14 4.74 -9.55
CA LEU A 27 11.85 4.33 -10.92
C LEU A 27 11.52 2.83 -11.02
N CYS A 28 12.25 1.99 -10.28
CA CYS A 28 11.97 0.55 -10.18
C CYS A 28 10.61 0.29 -9.56
N ALA A 29 10.20 1.04 -8.52
CA ALA A 29 8.87 0.92 -7.93
C ALA A 29 7.75 1.28 -8.91
N ILE A 30 7.95 2.32 -9.73
CA ILE A 30 7.02 2.70 -10.80
C ILE A 30 6.95 1.59 -11.87
N GLY A 31 8.10 1.08 -12.32
CA GLY A 31 8.16 -0.02 -13.28
C GLY A 31 7.48 -1.30 -12.77
N ALA A 32 7.70 -1.64 -11.50
CA ALA A 32 7.05 -2.77 -10.85
C ALA A 32 5.53 -2.58 -10.79
N PHE A 33 5.04 -1.39 -10.43
CA PHE A 33 3.62 -1.08 -10.44
C PHE A 33 2.98 -1.20 -11.82
N ILE A 34 3.60 -0.61 -12.85
CA ILE A 34 3.10 -0.71 -14.24
C ILE A 34 3.03 -2.18 -14.67
N THR A 35 4.08 -2.96 -14.39
CA THR A 35 4.11 -4.39 -14.69
C THR A 35 2.97 -5.12 -13.99
N THR A 36 2.75 -4.87 -12.70
CA THR A 36 1.64 -5.45 -11.94
C THR A 36 0.27 -5.08 -12.51
N CYS A 37 0.06 -3.84 -12.93
CA CYS A 37 -1.20 -3.44 -13.60
C CYS A 37 -1.43 -4.23 -14.90
N VAL A 38 -0.38 -4.44 -15.71
CA VAL A 38 -0.47 -5.26 -16.92
C VAL A 38 -0.88 -6.69 -16.57
N PHE A 39 -0.22 -7.33 -15.59
CA PHE A 39 -0.55 -8.70 -15.17
C PHE A 39 -1.96 -8.82 -14.58
N ASN A 40 -2.43 -7.84 -13.80
CA ASN A 40 -3.80 -7.82 -13.31
C ASN A 40 -4.82 -7.66 -14.45
N GLY A 41 -4.52 -6.82 -15.45
CA GLY A 41 -5.34 -6.70 -16.65
C GLY A 41 -5.42 -8.01 -17.43
N LEU A 42 -4.28 -8.69 -17.62
CA LEU A 42 -4.21 -10.01 -18.22
C LEU A 42 -5.01 -11.05 -17.43
N ALA A 43 -4.83 -11.14 -16.11
CA ALA A 43 -5.56 -12.07 -15.25
C ALA A 43 -7.09 -11.81 -15.25
N SER A 44 -7.50 -10.56 -15.38
CA SER A 44 -8.92 -10.18 -15.46
C SER A 44 -9.55 -10.47 -16.83
N SER A 45 -8.76 -10.45 -17.90
CA SER A 45 -9.22 -10.71 -19.27
C SER A 45 -9.61 -12.17 -19.51
N GLY A 46 -8.94 -13.10 -18.82
CA GLY A 46 -9.16 -14.54 -18.91
C GLY A 46 -8.03 -15.27 -19.63
N PRO A 47 -8.33 -16.42 -20.29
CA PRO A 47 -7.30 -17.26 -20.88
C PRO A 47 -6.47 -16.52 -21.94
N ASN A 48 -5.16 -16.44 -21.74
CA ASN A 48 -4.24 -15.69 -22.62
C ASN A 48 -2.85 -16.33 -22.72
N GLY A 49 -2.74 -17.62 -22.38
CA GLY A 49 -1.48 -18.39 -22.37
C GLY A 49 -0.70 -18.28 -21.05
N ILE A 50 -0.86 -17.19 -20.29
CA ILE A 50 -0.29 -17.04 -18.94
C ILE A 50 -1.31 -17.52 -17.89
N PHE A 51 -2.53 -16.99 -17.97
CA PHE A 51 -3.66 -17.35 -17.12
C PHE A 51 -4.54 -18.35 -17.85
N ASN A 52 -5.10 -19.31 -17.08
CA ASN A 52 -6.01 -20.33 -17.59
C ASN A 52 -7.47 -19.89 -17.49
N GLN A 53 -7.78 -18.97 -16.59
CA GLN A 53 -9.12 -18.46 -16.33
C GLN A 53 -9.08 -17.03 -15.78
N ARG A 54 -10.25 -16.41 -15.63
CA ARG A 54 -10.34 -15.07 -15.03
C ARG A 54 -10.19 -15.16 -13.51
N THR A 55 -9.50 -14.19 -12.89
CA THR A 55 -9.38 -14.09 -11.43
C THR A 55 -10.76 -14.14 -10.73
N GLY A 56 -11.74 -13.42 -11.29
CA GLY A 56 -13.11 -13.42 -10.79
C GLY A 56 -13.78 -14.79 -10.90
N SER A 57 -13.58 -15.51 -12.01
CA SER A 57 -14.16 -16.84 -12.22
C SER A 57 -13.66 -17.88 -11.21
N VAL A 58 -12.39 -17.80 -10.77
CA VAL A 58 -11.89 -18.65 -9.68
C VAL A 58 -12.70 -18.40 -8.39
N SER A 59 -13.00 -17.13 -8.10
CA SER A 59 -13.83 -16.76 -6.95
C SER A 59 -15.27 -17.25 -7.11
N ASP A 60 -15.85 -17.11 -8.30
CA ASP A 60 -17.23 -17.55 -8.60
C ASP A 60 -17.38 -19.09 -8.54
N GLN A 61 -16.32 -19.84 -8.81
CA GLN A 61 -16.32 -21.30 -8.63
C GLN A 61 -16.23 -21.72 -7.15
N ASN A 62 -15.75 -20.83 -6.29
CA ASN A 62 -15.47 -21.10 -4.88
C ASN A 62 -16.34 -20.22 -3.96
N LEU A 63 -17.61 -20.02 -4.33
CA LEU A 63 -18.53 -19.20 -3.54
C LEU A 63 -18.66 -19.68 -2.10
N THR A 64 -18.63 -18.70 -1.21
CA THR A 64 -18.89 -18.77 0.22
C THR A 64 -19.76 -17.59 0.63
N GLU A 65 -20.36 -17.63 1.82
CA GLU A 65 -21.15 -16.50 2.34
C GLU A 65 -20.30 -15.23 2.56
N PHE A 66 -18.97 -15.36 2.63
CA PHE A 66 -18.02 -14.25 2.68
C PHE A 66 -17.65 -13.69 1.30
N THR A 67 -17.91 -14.43 0.21
CA THR A 67 -17.49 -14.01 -1.13
C THR A 67 -18.27 -12.78 -1.58
N PRO A 68 -17.61 -11.64 -1.87
CA PRO A 68 -18.31 -10.42 -2.25
C PRO A 68 -18.92 -10.56 -3.65
N ALA A 69 -19.88 -9.70 -3.95
CA ALA A 69 -20.46 -9.61 -5.29
C ALA A 69 -19.40 -9.23 -6.32
N GLY A 70 -19.53 -9.73 -7.56
CA GLY A 70 -18.52 -9.51 -8.61
C GLY A 70 -18.19 -8.04 -8.90
N TRP A 71 -19.15 -7.13 -8.75
CA TRP A 71 -18.92 -5.69 -8.92
C TRP A 71 -17.99 -5.09 -7.86
N THR A 72 -17.89 -5.70 -6.67
CA THR A 72 -17.00 -5.24 -5.59
C THR A 72 -15.53 -5.28 -5.99
N PHE A 73 -15.15 -6.17 -6.93
CA PHE A 73 -13.80 -6.20 -7.48
C PHE A 73 -13.42 -4.95 -8.31
N ALA A 74 -14.38 -4.06 -8.63
CA ALA A 74 -14.09 -2.75 -9.21
C ALA A 74 -13.21 -1.87 -8.31
N ILE A 75 -13.11 -2.17 -7.00
CA ILE A 75 -12.23 -1.48 -6.05
C ILE A 75 -10.76 -1.48 -6.50
N TRP A 76 -10.33 -2.46 -7.32
CA TRP A 76 -8.98 -2.48 -7.87
C TRP A 76 -8.64 -1.23 -8.68
N GLY A 77 -9.60 -0.65 -9.42
CA GLY A 77 -9.39 0.61 -10.14
C GLY A 77 -9.10 1.77 -9.19
N VAL A 78 -9.81 1.81 -8.06
CA VAL A 78 -9.63 2.80 -7.00
C VAL A 78 -8.26 2.61 -6.31
N ILE A 79 -7.91 1.37 -5.99
CA ILE A 79 -6.60 1.02 -5.42
C ILE A 79 -5.47 1.47 -6.37
N TYR A 80 -5.55 1.14 -7.66
CA TYR A 80 -4.53 1.52 -8.64
C TYR A 80 -4.43 3.02 -8.83
N PHE A 81 -5.54 3.76 -8.80
CA PHE A 81 -5.51 5.22 -8.80
C PHE A 81 -4.67 5.75 -7.64
N TRP A 82 -4.93 5.28 -6.40
CA TRP A 82 -4.17 5.71 -5.24
C TRP A 82 -2.70 5.24 -5.28
N GLN A 83 -2.43 4.03 -5.79
CA GLN A 83 -1.07 3.53 -6.00
C GLN A 83 -0.29 4.43 -6.97
N ALA A 84 -0.90 4.80 -8.09
CA ALA A 84 -0.31 5.73 -9.04
C ALA A 84 -0.08 7.11 -8.41
N ALA A 85 -1.07 7.63 -7.67
CA ALA A 85 -1.00 8.96 -7.07
C ALA A 85 0.19 9.11 -6.09
N TRP A 86 0.41 8.13 -5.21
CA TRP A 86 1.54 8.23 -4.26
C TRP A 86 2.90 8.03 -4.95
N LEU A 87 2.98 7.21 -6.01
CA LEU A 87 4.19 7.04 -6.82
C LEU A 87 4.51 8.32 -7.62
N LEU A 88 3.51 8.98 -8.19
CA LEU A 88 3.68 10.27 -8.86
C LEU A 88 4.10 11.36 -7.86
N TYR A 89 3.54 11.34 -6.65
CA TYR A 89 4.02 12.21 -5.58
C TYR A 89 5.48 11.91 -5.24
N ALA A 90 5.88 10.64 -5.08
CA ALA A 90 7.27 10.25 -4.83
C ALA A 90 8.22 10.73 -5.94
N LEU A 91 7.83 10.61 -7.21
CA LEU A 91 8.57 11.10 -8.37
C LEU A 91 8.71 12.63 -8.34
N SER A 92 7.64 13.36 -8.01
CA SER A 92 7.65 14.82 -7.93
C SER A 92 8.64 15.37 -6.89
N ARG A 93 9.01 14.57 -5.87
CA ARG A 93 9.95 14.96 -4.81
C ARG A 93 11.41 15.00 -5.29
N ILE A 94 11.75 14.42 -6.44
CA ILE A 94 13.13 14.33 -6.96
C ILE A 94 13.72 15.72 -7.27
N PRO A 95 13.09 16.58 -8.08
CA PRO A 95 13.64 17.90 -8.40
C PRO A 95 13.40 18.95 -7.30
N ARG A 96 12.52 18.68 -6.34
CA ARG A 96 12.08 19.65 -5.32
C ARG A 96 13.03 19.70 -4.13
N LYS A 97 13.27 20.91 -3.60
CA LYS A 97 14.21 21.16 -2.49
C LYS A 97 13.48 21.72 -1.25
N SER A 98 13.99 21.35 -0.07
CA SER A 98 13.73 21.96 1.23
C SER A 98 14.95 22.79 1.66
N ASN A 99 14.89 23.36 2.87
CA ASN A 99 16.03 24.05 3.47
C ASN A 99 17.19 23.08 3.80
N THR A 100 16.92 21.77 3.89
CA THR A 100 17.88 20.75 4.33
C THR A 100 18.34 19.80 3.24
N GLY A 101 17.73 19.82 2.05
CA GLY A 101 18.11 18.95 0.94
C GLY A 101 17.04 18.78 -0.14
N TYR A 102 17.22 17.79 -1.01
CA TYR A 102 16.13 17.34 -1.88
C TYR A 102 15.05 16.64 -1.06
N LEU A 103 13.77 16.85 -1.38
CA LEU A 103 12.66 16.30 -0.61
C LEU A 103 12.69 14.76 -0.52
N TYR A 104 13.18 14.06 -1.54
CA TYR A 104 13.32 12.59 -1.50
C TYR A 104 14.45 12.07 -0.58
N ILE A 105 15.29 12.97 -0.06
CA ILE A 105 16.36 12.67 0.89
C ILE A 105 16.06 13.28 2.27
N SER A 106 15.68 14.56 2.31
CA SER A 106 15.41 15.30 3.54
C SER A 106 14.29 16.33 3.32
N PRO A 107 13.17 16.22 4.06
CA PRO A 107 12.81 15.21 5.07
C PRO A 107 12.57 13.79 4.50
N ASP A 108 13.11 12.76 5.17
CA ASP A 108 13.01 11.36 4.74
C ASP A 108 11.68 10.70 5.14
N THR A 109 10.56 11.20 4.62
CA THR A 109 9.20 10.65 4.88
C THR A 109 8.90 9.41 4.04
N LEU A 110 9.54 9.27 2.88
CA LEU A 110 9.45 8.09 2.01
C LEU A 110 10.82 7.40 2.01
N HIS A 111 11.16 6.81 3.16
CA HIS A 111 12.40 6.07 3.34
C HIS A 111 12.57 4.96 2.30
N PHE A 112 13.80 4.69 1.88
CA PHE A 112 14.08 3.76 0.78
C PHE A 112 13.49 2.35 1.00
N ILE A 113 13.40 1.90 2.26
CA ILE A 113 12.79 0.61 2.63
C ILE A 113 11.34 0.51 2.14
N ILE A 114 10.58 1.61 2.12
CA ILE A 114 9.19 1.62 1.62
C ILE A 114 9.14 1.19 0.15
N PHE A 115 10.07 1.66 -0.68
CA PHE A 115 10.12 1.28 -2.09
C PHE A 115 10.55 -0.17 -2.28
N ILE A 116 11.50 -0.68 -1.47
CA ILE A 116 11.90 -2.10 -1.50
C ILE A 116 10.70 -3.00 -1.16
N LEU A 117 10.01 -2.71 -0.06
CA LEU A 117 8.83 -3.46 0.37
C LEU A 117 7.70 -3.36 -0.66
N TYR A 118 7.53 -2.20 -1.29
CA TYR A 118 6.53 -2.02 -2.34
C TYR A 118 6.87 -2.82 -3.61
N ILE A 119 8.12 -2.83 -4.06
CA ILE A 119 8.57 -3.66 -5.19
C ILE A 119 8.33 -5.15 -4.88
N LEU A 120 8.68 -5.59 -3.66
CA LEU A 120 8.39 -6.94 -3.20
C LEU A 120 6.87 -7.21 -3.22
N ASN A 121 6.04 -6.28 -2.74
CA ASN A 121 4.59 -6.41 -2.77
C ASN A 121 4.05 -6.55 -4.20
N MET A 122 4.56 -5.77 -5.15
CA MET A 122 4.20 -5.87 -6.57
C MET A 122 4.56 -7.24 -7.16
N GLY A 123 5.75 -7.78 -6.85
CA GLY A 123 6.14 -9.13 -7.25
C GLY A 123 5.26 -10.22 -6.61
N LEU A 124 4.93 -10.08 -5.32
CA LEU A 124 4.02 -10.97 -4.63
C LEU A 124 2.61 -10.92 -5.21
N ASN A 125 2.13 -9.75 -5.65
CA ASN A 125 0.83 -9.61 -6.32
C ASN A 125 0.78 -10.44 -7.61
N ILE A 126 1.79 -10.33 -8.47
CA ILE A 126 1.88 -11.13 -9.70
C ILE A 126 1.95 -12.63 -9.35
N GLY A 127 2.76 -13.00 -8.35
CA GLY A 127 2.85 -14.38 -7.87
C GLY A 127 1.51 -14.90 -7.36
N TRP A 128 0.75 -14.08 -6.62
CA TRP A 128 -0.57 -14.40 -6.11
C TRP A 128 -1.55 -14.68 -7.24
N LEU A 129 -1.59 -13.83 -8.29
CA LEU A 129 -2.47 -14.04 -9.45
C LEU A 129 -2.25 -15.41 -10.10
N ILE A 130 -0.98 -15.79 -10.29
CA ILE A 130 -0.63 -17.07 -10.92
C ILE A 130 -1.05 -18.23 -10.02
N ILE A 131 -0.75 -18.17 -8.71
CA ILE A 131 -1.08 -19.23 -7.76
C ILE A 131 -2.60 -19.39 -7.60
N TRP A 132 -3.33 -18.27 -7.56
CA TRP A 132 -4.78 -18.21 -7.48
C TRP A 132 -5.45 -18.80 -8.71
N ASP A 133 -5.00 -18.43 -9.92
CA ASP A 133 -5.49 -18.99 -11.19
C ASP A 133 -5.41 -20.53 -11.22
N ARG A 134 -4.36 -21.10 -10.61
CA ARG A 134 -4.14 -22.55 -10.53
C ARG A 134 -4.88 -23.24 -9.38
N GLY A 135 -5.66 -22.51 -8.58
CA GLY A 135 -6.46 -23.07 -7.48
C GLY A 135 -5.63 -23.54 -6.28
N TYR A 136 -4.38 -23.12 -6.14
CA TYR A 136 -3.55 -23.48 -4.98
C TYR A 136 -3.86 -22.59 -3.76
N PHE A 137 -5.08 -22.68 -3.23
CA PHE A 137 -5.62 -21.73 -2.24
C PHE A 137 -4.80 -21.59 -0.96
N GLY A 138 -4.23 -22.67 -0.41
CA GLY A 138 -3.38 -22.58 0.78
C GLY A 138 -2.08 -21.80 0.53
N ARG A 139 -1.48 -21.94 -0.66
CA ARG A 139 -0.29 -21.16 -1.05
C ARG A 139 -0.67 -19.71 -1.35
N SER A 140 -1.84 -19.52 -1.96
CA SER A 140 -2.41 -18.20 -2.23
C SER A 140 -2.63 -17.41 -0.95
N LEU A 141 -3.15 -18.06 0.10
CA LEU A 141 -3.30 -17.48 1.45
C LEU A 141 -1.96 -17.01 2.03
N LEU A 142 -0.90 -17.82 1.92
CA LEU A 142 0.43 -17.43 2.39
C LEU A 142 0.94 -16.19 1.64
N VAL A 143 0.82 -16.18 0.31
CA VAL A 143 1.31 -15.06 -0.49
C VAL A 143 0.54 -13.78 -0.20
N ILE A 144 -0.80 -13.83 -0.08
CA ILE A 144 -1.59 -12.63 0.22
C ILE A 144 -1.36 -12.12 1.65
N PHE A 145 -1.06 -13.01 2.60
CA PHE A 145 -0.61 -12.61 3.94
C PHE A 145 0.74 -11.84 3.87
N LEU A 146 1.70 -12.32 3.07
CA LEU A 146 2.96 -11.60 2.84
C LEU A 146 2.73 -10.26 2.12
N MET A 147 1.79 -10.18 1.19
CA MET A 147 1.38 -8.92 0.58
C MET A 147 0.82 -7.95 1.63
N PHE A 148 -0.05 -8.42 2.53
CA PHE A 148 -0.58 -7.60 3.61
C PHE A 148 0.54 -7.04 4.51
N LEU A 149 1.50 -7.87 4.91
CA LEU A 149 2.66 -7.42 5.71
C LEU A 149 3.51 -6.38 4.97
N THR A 150 3.77 -6.61 3.68
CA THR A 150 4.62 -5.72 2.87
C THR A 150 3.97 -4.38 2.54
N ILE A 151 2.66 -4.19 2.77
CA ILE A 151 2.00 -2.88 2.67
C ILE A 151 1.73 -2.23 4.03
N ILE A 152 1.41 -3.01 5.07
CA ILE A 152 1.11 -2.45 6.40
C ILE A 152 2.37 -1.86 7.06
N ILE A 153 3.54 -2.47 6.83
CA ILE A 153 4.82 -1.97 7.35
C ILE A 153 5.15 -0.58 6.76
N PRO A 154 5.11 -0.37 5.43
CA PRO A 154 5.20 0.98 4.85
C PRO A 154 4.15 1.96 5.37
N MET A 155 2.90 1.52 5.54
CA MET A 155 1.83 2.36 6.08
C MET A 155 2.19 2.90 7.47
N ILE A 156 2.58 2.03 8.40
CA ILE A 156 2.95 2.43 9.76
C ILE A 156 4.21 3.31 9.73
N THR A 157 5.22 2.90 8.95
CA THR A 157 6.51 3.61 8.87
C THR A 157 6.32 5.04 8.36
N THR A 158 5.50 5.26 7.33
CA THR A 158 5.24 6.60 6.79
C THR A 158 4.51 7.52 7.79
N HIS A 159 3.58 6.99 8.57
CA HIS A 159 2.92 7.75 9.63
C HIS A 159 3.92 8.23 10.68
N ILE A 160 4.78 7.33 11.16
CA ILE A 160 5.83 7.65 12.15
C ILE A 160 6.81 8.69 11.59
N LEU A 161 7.30 8.48 10.36
CA LEU A 161 8.25 9.38 9.72
C LEU A 161 7.66 10.75 9.40
N LEU A 162 6.38 10.83 9.04
CA LEU A 162 5.72 12.12 8.82
C LEU A 162 5.63 12.91 10.12
N GLN A 163 5.25 12.27 11.24
CA GLN A 163 5.18 12.94 12.53
C GLN A 163 6.54 13.45 12.98
N HIS A 164 7.57 12.61 12.90
CA HIS A 164 8.93 12.99 13.25
C HIS A 164 9.45 14.15 12.40
N ASN A 165 9.22 14.11 11.08
CA ASN A 165 9.74 15.10 10.15
C ASN A 165 8.82 16.32 9.95
N ARG A 166 7.64 16.37 10.60
CA ARG A 166 6.66 17.45 10.42
C ARG A 166 7.25 18.86 10.62
N PRO A 167 8.08 19.14 11.64
CA PRO A 167 8.69 20.46 11.82
C PRO A 167 9.56 20.89 10.64
N LEU A 168 10.25 19.94 9.95
CA LEU A 168 11.10 20.24 8.80
C LEU A 168 10.29 20.75 7.59
N TYR A 169 9.10 20.19 7.40
CA TYR A 169 8.16 20.68 6.37
C TYR A 169 7.65 22.08 6.69
N ILE A 170 7.26 22.33 7.95
CA ILE A 170 6.74 23.63 8.39
C ILE A 170 7.82 24.71 8.23
N ASN A 171 9.03 24.45 8.73
CA ASN A 171 10.16 25.38 8.66
C ASN A 171 10.63 25.67 7.23
N SER A 172 10.36 24.77 6.28
CA SER A 172 10.65 24.95 4.86
C SER A 172 9.49 25.55 4.06
N ASN A 173 8.41 26.01 4.72
CA ASN A 173 7.17 26.48 4.09
C ASN A 173 6.54 25.44 3.11
N ARG A 174 6.59 24.17 3.49
CA ARG A 174 6.13 23.01 2.69
C ARG A 174 4.90 22.33 3.30
N ASN A 175 3.98 23.11 3.88
CA ASN A 175 2.75 22.56 4.49
C ASN A 175 1.90 21.74 3.51
N ALA A 176 1.93 22.09 2.21
CA ALA A 176 1.26 21.33 1.17
C ALA A 176 1.75 19.87 1.08
N ASP A 177 3.04 19.61 1.29
CA ASP A 177 3.60 18.24 1.23
C ASP A 177 3.09 17.35 2.36
N ILE A 178 2.78 17.92 3.53
CA ILE A 178 2.16 17.18 4.63
C ILE A 178 0.79 16.65 4.18
N TRP A 179 0.00 17.48 3.51
CA TRP A 179 -1.30 17.11 2.98
C TRP A 179 -1.19 16.12 1.83
N LEU A 180 -0.21 16.26 0.93
CA LEU A 180 0.04 15.30 -0.15
C LEU A 180 0.42 13.91 0.39
N VAL A 181 1.25 13.84 1.44
CA VAL A 181 1.58 12.57 2.11
C VAL A 181 0.32 11.94 2.70
N ARG A 182 -0.50 12.70 3.42
CA ARG A 182 -1.75 12.19 4.01
C ARG A 182 -2.72 11.70 2.93
N ALA A 183 -3.01 12.54 1.94
CA ALA A 183 -4.02 12.27 0.92
C ALA A 183 -3.64 11.12 -0.02
N PHE A 184 -2.37 11.06 -0.45
CA PHE A 184 -1.94 10.07 -1.44
C PHE A 184 -1.22 8.88 -0.83
N VAL A 185 -0.27 9.10 0.07
CA VAL A 185 0.57 8.01 0.60
C VAL A 185 -0.17 7.23 1.69
N HIS A 186 -0.62 7.90 2.75
CA HIS A 186 -1.26 7.21 3.88
C HIS A 186 -2.55 6.53 3.46
N ASN A 187 -3.45 7.28 2.81
CA ASN A 187 -4.69 6.72 2.28
C ASN A 187 -4.45 5.70 1.15
N GLY A 188 -3.41 5.89 0.32
CA GLY A 188 -3.09 4.91 -0.71
C GLY A 188 -2.58 3.58 -0.17
N PHE A 189 -1.80 3.59 0.91
CA PHE A 189 -1.41 2.35 1.60
C PHE A 189 -2.58 1.76 2.40
N ALA A 190 -3.39 2.60 3.04
CA ALA A 190 -4.50 2.15 3.87
C ALA A 190 -5.60 1.47 3.03
N ILE A 191 -6.03 2.05 1.90
CA ILE A 191 -7.04 1.42 1.04
C ILE A 191 -6.59 0.05 0.52
N TYR A 192 -5.31 -0.05 0.12
CA TYR A 192 -4.75 -1.29 -0.38
C TYR A 192 -4.59 -2.33 0.74
N GLY A 193 -4.11 -1.90 1.91
CA GLY A 193 -4.00 -2.74 3.10
C GLY A 193 -5.35 -3.32 3.55
N THR A 194 -6.40 -2.49 3.61
CA THR A 194 -7.75 -2.95 3.96
C THR A 194 -8.28 -3.98 2.97
N TRP A 195 -8.10 -3.74 1.67
CA TRP A 195 -8.51 -4.72 0.66
C TRP A 195 -7.73 -6.03 0.77
N LEU A 196 -6.41 -5.98 1.00
CA LEU A 196 -5.60 -7.18 1.21
C LEU A 196 -6.00 -7.94 2.47
N TYR A 197 -6.42 -7.24 3.53
CA TYR A 197 -6.96 -7.87 4.73
C TYR A 197 -8.24 -8.66 4.42
N LEU A 198 -9.21 -8.04 3.72
CA LEU A 198 -10.44 -8.73 3.31
C LEU A 198 -10.16 -9.90 2.35
N ALA A 199 -9.30 -9.69 1.36
CA ALA A 199 -8.93 -10.74 0.41
C ALA A 199 -8.18 -11.89 1.08
N MET A 200 -7.36 -11.62 2.11
CA MET A 200 -6.72 -12.64 2.93
C MET A 200 -7.75 -13.48 3.68
N LEU A 201 -8.78 -12.86 4.27
CA LEU A 201 -9.87 -13.57 4.92
C LEU A 201 -10.68 -14.40 3.91
N LEU A 202 -10.91 -13.89 2.69
CA LEU A 202 -11.55 -14.67 1.62
C LEU A 202 -10.72 -15.91 1.25
N ASN A 203 -9.40 -15.74 1.08
CA ASN A 203 -8.49 -16.86 0.81
C ASN A 203 -8.52 -17.89 1.95
N LEU A 204 -8.57 -17.43 3.20
CA LEU A 204 -8.67 -18.28 4.38
C LEU A 204 -9.99 -19.07 4.38
N THR A 205 -11.12 -18.42 4.15
CA THR A 205 -12.44 -19.06 4.09
C THR A 205 -12.46 -20.13 3.01
N ILE A 206 -12.04 -19.81 1.78
CA ILE A 206 -12.02 -20.76 0.66
C ILE A 206 -11.10 -21.94 0.97
N TRP A 207 -9.91 -21.69 1.52
CA TRP A 207 -8.98 -22.76 1.86
C TRP A 207 -9.52 -23.70 2.94
N ILE A 208 -10.12 -23.17 4.02
CA ILE A 208 -10.76 -23.97 5.06
C ILE A 208 -11.90 -24.80 4.46
N SER A 209 -12.79 -24.20 3.68
CA SER A 209 -13.88 -24.94 3.03
C SER A 209 -13.37 -26.07 2.15
N GLN A 210 -12.27 -25.86 1.42
CA GLN A 210 -11.66 -26.89 0.58
C GLN A 210 -11.08 -28.06 1.38
N ILE A 211 -10.48 -27.81 2.56
CA ILE A 211 -9.96 -28.87 3.44
C ILE A 211 -11.08 -29.80 3.93
N TYR A 212 -12.27 -29.26 4.16
CA TYR A 212 -13.44 -30.01 4.62
C TYR A 212 -14.35 -30.47 3.47
N ASN A 213 -13.83 -30.62 2.25
CA ASN A 213 -14.58 -31.07 1.06
C ASN A 213 -15.80 -30.20 0.73
N ARG A 214 -15.77 -28.92 1.15
CA ARG A 214 -16.82 -27.92 0.93
C ARG A 214 -18.21 -28.36 1.39
N ASP A 215 -18.30 -29.07 2.51
CA ASP A 215 -19.60 -29.31 3.14
C ASP A 215 -20.25 -27.97 3.57
N ALA A 216 -21.59 -27.93 3.59
CA ALA A 216 -22.31 -26.69 3.86
C ALA A 216 -21.96 -26.08 5.23
N GLN A 217 -21.76 -26.90 6.26
CA GLN A 217 -21.47 -26.44 7.61
C GLN A 217 -20.08 -25.79 7.68
N SER A 218 -19.06 -26.35 7.02
CA SER A 218 -17.73 -25.75 7.01
C SER A 218 -17.69 -24.41 6.26
N ILE A 219 -18.44 -24.27 5.17
CA ILE A 219 -18.58 -22.99 4.45
C ILE A 219 -19.17 -21.92 5.37
N THR A 220 -20.29 -22.21 6.03
CA THR A 220 -20.95 -21.26 6.94
C THR A 220 -20.06 -20.93 8.15
N ASN A 221 -19.44 -21.93 8.77
CA ASN A 221 -18.54 -21.72 9.92
C ASN A 221 -17.32 -20.85 9.55
N ALA A 222 -16.67 -21.15 8.42
CA ALA A 222 -15.50 -20.40 7.95
C ALA A 222 -15.87 -18.97 7.53
N SER A 223 -17.05 -18.78 6.93
CA SER A 223 -17.55 -17.45 6.55
C SER A 223 -17.91 -16.62 7.79
N THR A 224 -18.56 -17.22 8.77
CA THR A 224 -18.89 -16.58 10.06
C THR A 224 -17.63 -16.15 10.80
N ALA A 225 -16.61 -17.01 10.84
CA ALA A 225 -15.32 -16.68 11.43
C ALA A 225 -14.64 -15.52 10.71
N ALA A 226 -14.64 -15.51 9.37
CA ALA A 226 -14.10 -14.40 8.58
C ALA A 226 -14.86 -13.08 8.83
N LEU A 227 -16.19 -13.08 8.85
CA LEU A 227 -17.00 -11.90 9.17
C LEU A 227 -16.75 -11.38 10.59
N SER A 228 -16.58 -12.29 11.55
CA SER A 228 -16.21 -11.94 12.93
C SER A 228 -14.83 -11.31 13.00
N LEU A 229 -13.86 -11.81 12.23
CA LEU A 229 -12.53 -11.19 12.11
C LEU A 229 -12.62 -9.81 11.45
N VAL A 230 -13.46 -9.61 10.43
CA VAL A 230 -13.72 -8.28 9.86
C VAL A 230 -14.24 -7.32 10.94
N LEU A 231 -15.23 -7.74 11.73
CA LEU A 231 -15.75 -6.92 12.83
C LEU A 231 -14.66 -6.55 13.85
N VAL A 232 -13.82 -7.52 14.24
CA VAL A 232 -12.67 -7.26 15.13
C VAL A 232 -11.71 -6.27 14.47
N GLY A 233 -11.40 -6.43 13.19
CA GLY A 233 -10.55 -5.51 12.42
C GLY A 233 -11.10 -4.09 12.41
N ILE A 234 -12.40 -3.92 12.19
CA ILE A 234 -13.09 -2.62 12.25
C ILE A 234 -12.98 -1.99 13.65
N ILE A 235 -13.24 -2.76 14.70
CA ILE A 235 -13.15 -2.27 16.09
C ILE A 235 -11.71 -1.86 16.42
N VAL A 236 -10.72 -2.69 16.07
CA VAL A 236 -9.30 -2.38 16.29
C VAL A 236 -8.89 -1.13 15.52
N TYR A 237 -9.35 -0.98 14.27
CA TYR A 237 -9.08 0.20 13.46
C TYR A 237 -9.71 1.45 14.06
N PHE A 238 -11.00 1.38 14.44
CA PHE A 238 -11.72 2.46 15.09
C PHE A 238 -11.01 2.93 16.36
N ILE A 239 -10.61 1.99 17.22
CA ILE A 239 -9.93 2.31 18.48
C ILE A 239 -8.56 2.95 18.21
N SER A 240 -7.83 2.40 17.23
CA SER A 240 -6.53 2.91 16.81
C SER A 240 -6.62 4.34 16.28
N GLU A 241 -7.60 4.62 15.41
CA GLU A 241 -7.81 5.92 14.79
C GLU A 241 -8.31 6.99 15.78
N ASN A 242 -9.23 6.63 16.69
CA ASN A 242 -9.93 7.61 17.52
C ASN A 242 -9.30 7.83 18.90
N PHE A 243 -8.61 6.83 19.46
CA PHE A 243 -8.08 6.89 20.82
C PHE A 243 -6.57 6.76 20.91
N ILE A 244 -5.96 5.80 20.20
CA ILE A 244 -4.53 5.50 20.39
C ILE A 244 -3.63 6.39 19.54
N PHE A 245 -3.94 6.51 18.24
CA PHE A 245 -3.10 7.16 17.23
C PHE A 245 -3.82 8.33 16.55
N TYR A 246 -4.75 8.98 17.23
CA TYR A 246 -5.55 10.09 16.69
C TYR A 246 -4.70 11.16 16.00
N SER A 247 -3.60 11.59 16.62
CA SER A 247 -2.70 12.60 16.04
C SER A 247 -2.03 12.17 14.72
N SER A 248 -1.88 10.86 14.51
CA SER A 248 -1.28 10.25 13.31
C SER A 248 -2.33 9.95 12.24
N MET A 249 -3.43 9.32 12.66
CA MET A 249 -4.37 8.60 11.80
C MET A 249 -5.66 9.37 11.51
N ALA A 250 -5.92 10.51 12.14
CA ALA A 250 -7.14 11.30 11.90
C ALA A 250 -7.41 11.70 10.44
N TYR A 251 -6.42 11.56 9.55
CA TYR A 251 -6.54 11.87 8.13
C TYR A 251 -6.45 10.63 7.22
N THR A 252 -6.49 9.43 7.79
CA THR A 252 -6.42 8.15 7.07
C THR A 252 -7.80 7.53 7.05
N TYR A 253 -8.62 7.92 6.09
CA TYR A 253 -10.05 7.62 6.06
C TYR A 253 -10.42 6.50 5.08
N THR A 254 -9.54 6.16 4.14
CA THR A 254 -9.88 5.19 3.09
C THR A 254 -10.22 3.78 3.57
N PRO A 255 -9.78 3.28 4.74
CA PRO A 255 -10.27 1.99 5.25
C PRO A 255 -11.80 1.94 5.42
N TRP A 256 -12.46 3.07 5.63
CA TRP A 256 -13.93 3.13 5.76
C TRP A 256 -14.69 2.99 4.44
N PHE A 257 -14.02 3.06 3.30
CA PHE A 257 -14.63 2.94 1.97
C PHE A 257 -14.56 1.53 1.36
N VAL A 258 -13.88 0.61 2.03
CA VAL A 258 -13.61 -0.76 1.56
C VAL A 258 -14.42 -1.74 2.39
#